data_AF-R9KTM4-F1
#
_entry.id   AF-R9KTM4-F1
#
_cell.length_a   1.000
_cell.length_b   1.000
_cell.length_c   1.000
_cell.angle_alpha   90.00
_cell.angle_beta   90.00
_cell.angle_gamma   90.00
#
_symmetry.space_group_name_H-M   'P 1'
#
loop_
_entity.id
_entity.type
_entity.pdbx_description
1 polymer ?
#
loop_
_entity_poly.entity_id
_entity_poly.type
_entity_poly.pdbx_seq_one_letter_code
_entity_poly.pdbx_strand_id
1 'polypeptide(L)'
;MELNIQTAELALREAAESNPGAWAEHSRYVAEACKNIASHCKDLSSEQAYIFGLLHDIGRYAGVSSERHLIDGYRYCMERG
;
A
#
# COMPACT_ATOMS: atom_id res chain seq x y z
N MET A 1 5.01 -7.05 -11.12
CA MET A 1 4.20 -5.84 -11.01
C MET A 1 5.20 -4.73 -11.09
N GLU A 2 5.12 -3.89 -12.11
CA GLU A 2 6.06 -2.77 -12.16
C GLU A 2 5.81 -1.86 -10.96
N LEU A 3 6.84 -1.62 -10.14
CA LEU A 3 6.70 -0.87 -8.90
C LEU A 3 6.73 0.63 -9.18
N ASN A 4 5.58 1.19 -9.51
CA ASN A 4 5.38 2.63 -9.70
C ASN A 4 4.05 3.08 -9.07
N ILE A 5 3.86 4.40 -8.97
CA ILE A 5 2.67 4.99 -8.34
C ILE A 5 1.37 4.54 -9.02
N GLN A 6 1.35 4.47 -10.35
CA GLN A 6 0.14 4.16 -11.11
C GLN A 6 -0.33 2.73 -10.82
N THR A 7 0.61 1.78 -10.82
CA THR A 7 0.34 0.38 -10.54
C THR A 7 -0.04 0.18 -9.07
N ALA A 8 0.59 0.90 -8.12
CA ALA A 8 0.24 0.82 -6.71
C ALA A 8 -1.18 1.36 -6.42
N GLU A 9 -1.57 2.48 -7.04
CA GLU A 9 -2.94 3.03 -6.93
C GLU A 9 -3.98 2.11 -7.55
N LEU A 10 -3.64 1.45 -8.67
CA LEU A 10 -4.51 0.44 -9.28
C LEU A 10 -4.69 -0.76 -8.35
N ALA A 11 -3.61 -1.30 -7.81
CA ALA A 11 -3.67 -2.42 -6.86
C ALA A 11 -4.51 -2.07 -5.62
N LEU A 12 -4.34 -0.88 -5.05
CA LEU A 12 -5.15 -0.44 -3.91
C LEU A 12 -6.64 -0.34 -4.27
N ARG A 13 -6.97 0.18 -5.46
CA ARG A 13 -8.35 0.28 -5.93
C ARG A 13 -9.01 -1.08 -6.07
N GLU A 14 -8.37 -2.02 -6.78
CA GLU A 14 -8.89 -3.37 -6.99
C GLU A 14 -9.03 -4.14 -5.66
N ALA A 15 -8.07 -3.97 -4.75
CA ALA A 15 -8.14 -4.56 -3.41
C ALA A 15 -9.29 -3.98 -2.57
N ALA A 16 -9.54 -2.67 -2.68
CA ALA A 16 -10.63 -1.98 -1.98
C ALA A 16 -12.01 -2.38 -2.52
N GLU A 17 -12.13 -2.74 -3.81
CA GLU A 17 -13.37 -3.30 -4.36
C GLU A 17 -13.71 -4.66 -3.75
N SER A 18 -12.68 -5.48 -3.45
CA SER A 18 -12.86 -6.81 -2.85
C SER A 18 -13.21 -6.76 -1.35
N ASN A 19 -12.73 -5.74 -0.64
CA ASN A 19 -13.06 -5.49 0.77
C ASN A 19 -13.25 -3.98 1.03
N PRO A 20 -14.44 -3.42 0.80
CA PRO A 20 -14.69 -2.00 0.98
C PRO A 20 -14.55 -1.55 2.44
N GLY A 21 -13.94 -0.40 2.66
CA GLY A 21 -13.81 0.19 4.00
C GLY A 21 -12.85 1.36 4.07
N ALA A 22 -12.72 1.94 5.26
CA ALA A 22 -11.89 3.13 5.50
C ALA A 22 -10.38 2.88 5.34
N TRP A 23 -9.95 1.61 5.27
CA TRP A 23 -8.53 1.25 5.19
C TRP A 23 -7.86 1.71 3.90
N ALA A 24 -8.60 1.82 2.78
CA ALA A 24 -8.03 2.30 1.53
C ALA A 24 -7.65 3.78 1.60
N GLU A 25 -8.53 4.63 2.16
CA GLU A 25 -8.22 6.04 2.41
C GLU A 25 -7.14 6.21 3.48
N HIS A 26 -7.15 5.37 4.51
CA HIS A 26 -6.06 5.31 5.48
C HIS A 26 -4.71 5.08 4.78
N SER A 27 -4.61 4.10 3.89
CA SER A 27 -3.39 3.84 3.12
C SER A 27 -2.96 5.04 2.28
N ARG A 28 -3.88 5.79 1.67
CA ARG A 28 -3.56 7.02 0.92
C ARG A 28 -2.98 8.12 1.82
N TYR A 29 -3.57 8.34 2.99
CA TYR A 29 -3.04 9.31 3.94
C TYR A 29 -1.67 8.89 4.50
N VAL A 30 -1.46 7.60 4.76
CA VAL A 30 -0.16 7.06 5.16
C VAL A 30 0.87 7.26 4.04
N ALA A 31 0.52 6.98 2.79
CA ALA A 31 1.39 7.19 1.63
C ALA A 31 1.85 8.65 1.50
N GLU A 32 0.94 9.62 1.63
CA GLU A 32 1.27 11.04 1.62
C GLU A 32 2.16 11.43 2.81
N ALA A 33 1.88 10.92 4.01
CA ALA A 33 2.74 11.15 5.17
C ALA A 33 4.16 10.59 4.95
N CYS A 34 4.29 9.36 4.44
CA CYS A 34 5.56 8.73 4.10
C CYS A 34 6.34 9.55 3.06
N LYS A 35 5.68 9.99 2.00
CA LYS A 35 6.27 10.85 0.96
C LYS A 35 6.79 12.16 1.54
N ASN A 36 5.99 12.82 2.39
CA ASN A 36 6.34 14.08 3.02
C ASN A 36 7.52 13.94 3.99
N ILE A 37 7.58 12.84 4.74
CA ILE A 37 8.73 12.57 5.62
C ILE A 37 9.99 12.29 4.79
N ALA A 38 9.88 11.40 3.80
CA ALA A 38 11.01 11.00 2.96
C ALA A 38 11.57 12.15 2.11
N SER A 39 10.77 13.15 1.73
CA SER A 39 11.25 14.34 1.02
C SER A 39 12.24 15.19 1.83
N HIS A 40 12.26 15.02 3.16
CA HIS A 40 13.21 15.66 4.07
C HIS A 40 14.40 14.78 4.44
N CYS A 41 14.49 13.56 3.90
CA CYS A 41 15.58 12.61 4.17
C CYS A 41 16.49 12.49 2.93
N LYS A 42 17.79 12.74 3.09
CA LYS A 42 18.75 12.73 1.96
C LYS A 42 18.89 11.37 1.28
N ASP A 43 18.68 10.28 2.02
CA ASP A 43 18.95 8.92 1.57
C ASP A 43 17.67 8.10 1.30
N LEU A 44 16.50 8.76 1.24
CA LEU A 44 15.22 8.10 0.96
C LEU A 44 14.57 8.67 -0.31
N SER A 45 13.98 7.79 -1.11
CA SER A 45 13.13 8.19 -2.23
C SER A 45 11.71 8.49 -1.73
N SER A 46 11.25 9.73 -1.93
CA SER A 46 9.87 10.13 -1.61
C SER A 46 8.84 9.36 -2.43
N GLU A 47 9.18 8.98 -3.66
CA GLU A 47 8.31 8.17 -4.53
C GLU A 47 8.18 6.73 -4.00
N GLN A 48 9.29 6.09 -3.66
CA GLN A 48 9.24 4.73 -3.09
C GLN A 48 8.54 4.72 -1.73
N ALA A 49 8.77 5.75 -0.90
CA ALA A 49 8.09 5.90 0.37
C ALA A 49 6.55 6.03 0.20
N TYR A 50 6.09 6.77 -0.82
CA TYR A 50 4.68 6.82 -1.17
C TYR A 50 4.14 5.42 -1.50
N ILE A 51 4.81 4.72 -2.43
CA ILE A 51 4.37 3.40 -2.91
C ILE A 51 4.29 2.40 -1.74
N PHE A 52 5.30 2.34 -0.88
CA PHE A 52 5.30 1.43 0.26
C PHE A 52 4.24 1.80 1.30
N GLY A 53 4.05 3.10 1.58
CA GLY A 53 2.96 3.55 2.46
C GLY A 53 1.58 3.18 1.91
N LEU A 54 1.39 3.27 0.59
CA LEU A 54 0.13 2.95 -0.07
C LEU A 54 -0.20 1.44 -0.01
N LEU A 55 0.82 0.59 -0.14
CA LEU A 55 0.66 -0.86 -0.18
C LEU A 55 0.79 -1.56 1.18
N HIS A 56 1.11 -0.83 2.26
CA HIS A 56 1.42 -1.45 3.56
C HIS A 56 0.30 -2.37 4.09
N ASP A 57 -0.95 -1.97 3.86
CA ASP A 57 -2.16 -2.66 4.31
C ASP A 57 -2.85 -3.45 3.18
N ILE A 58 -2.19 -3.69 2.04
CA ILE A 58 -2.82 -4.28 0.85
C ILE A 58 -3.46 -5.65 1.11
N GLY A 59 -2.92 -6.42 2.08
CA GLY A 59 -3.47 -7.70 2.50
C GLY A 59 -4.89 -7.65 3.06
N ARG A 60 -5.41 -6.45 3.38
CA ARG A 60 -6.82 -6.26 3.75
C ARG A 60 -7.79 -6.62 2.63
N TYR A 61 -7.32 -6.79 1.38
CA TYR A 61 -8.16 -7.33 0.29
C TYR A 61 -8.82 -8.68 0.67
N ALA A 62 -8.17 -9.48 1.53
CA ALA A 62 -8.64 -10.79 1.96
C ALA A 62 -9.80 -10.74 2.99
N GLY A 63 -10.20 -9.55 3.43
CA GLY A 63 -11.30 -9.33 4.38
C GLY A 63 -10.86 -8.73 5.71
N VAL A 64 -11.81 -8.59 6.64
CA VAL A 64 -11.58 -8.01 7.96
C VAL A 64 -10.79 -8.99 8.83
N SER A 65 -9.57 -8.60 9.17
CA SER A 65 -8.69 -9.35 10.08
C SER A 65 -7.84 -8.38 10.91
N SER A 66 -7.31 -8.87 12.04
CA SER A 66 -6.25 -8.17 12.78
C SER A 66 -4.92 -8.40 12.08
N GLU A 67 -3.93 -9.09 12.63
CA GLU A 67 -2.55 -9.13 12.12
C GLU A 67 -2.39 -9.96 10.83
N ARG A 68 -3.40 -10.76 10.47
CA ARG A 68 -3.34 -11.67 9.31
C ARG A 68 -3.13 -10.92 7.98
N HIS A 69 -3.62 -9.69 7.85
CA HIS A 69 -3.42 -8.88 6.64
C HIS A 69 -1.93 -8.69 6.30
N LEU A 70 -1.00 -8.80 7.26
CA LEU A 70 0.44 -8.74 6.98
C LEU A 70 0.91 -9.92 6.11
N ILE A 71 0.45 -11.14 6.43
CA ILE A 71 0.80 -12.35 5.67
C ILE A 71 0.07 -12.38 4.33
N ASP A 72 -1.20 -11.98 4.31
CA ASP A 72 -1.98 -11.93 3.08
C ASP A 72 -1.43 -10.84 2.12
N GLY A 73 -0.92 -9.72 2.65
CA GLY A 73 -0.24 -8.68 1.88
C GLY A 73 1.11 -9.14 1.32
N TYR A 74 1.91 -9.84 2.13
CA TYR A 74 3.12 -10.49 1.65
C TYR A 74 2.84 -11.44 0.48
N ARG A 75 1.86 -12.34 0.63
CA ARG A 75 1.46 -13.28 -0.44
C ARG A 75 0.98 -12.56 -1.68
N TYR A 76 0.13 -11.54 -1.52
CA TYR A 76 -0.37 -10.72 -2.62
C TYR A 76 0.77 -10.15 -3.47
N CYS A 77 1.78 -9.55 -2.82
CA CYS A 77 2.95 -9.00 -3.50
C CYS A 77 3.81 -10.08 -4.14
N MET A 78 4.09 -11.19 -3.44
CA MET A 78 4.90 -12.29 -3.97
C MET A 78 4.30 -12.94 -5.22
N GLU A 79 2.97 -13.03 -5.30
CA GLU A 79 2.27 -13.54 -6.48
C GLU A 79 2.31 -12.58 -7.68
N ARG A 80 2.54 -11.29 -7.43
CA ARG A 80 2.40 -10.23 -8.43
C ARG A 80 3.73 -9.60 -8.83
N GLY A 81 4.82 -9.81 -8.09
CA GLY A 81 6.21 -9.44 -8.45
C GLY A 81 6.46 -7.95 -8.49
#